data_AF-A0AAW4WJC8-F1
#
_entry.id   AF-A0AAW4WJC8-F1
#
_cell.length_a   1.000
_cell.length_b   1.000
_cell.length_c   1.000
_cell.angle_alpha   90.00
_cell.angle_beta   90.00
_cell.angle_gamma   90.00
#
_symmetry.space_group_name_H-M   'P 1'
#
loop_
_entity.id
_entity.type
_entity.pdbx_description
1 polymer ?
#
loop_
_entity_poly.entity_id
_entity_poly.type
_entity_poly.pdbx_seq_one_letter_code
_entity_poly.pdbx_strand_id
1 'polypeptide(L)'
;MRLRRIKFWLSVFEMKLINLPSICFRKKKWIHYVKKLKQLIEEQNARGEPENRTIKMLQEQMEEWIYSERHLPKKERFFLNKLFLLLE
;
A
#
# COMPACT_ATOMS: atom_id res chain seq x y z
N MET A 1 3.56 -16.98 3.92
CA MET A 1 2.10 -16.80 4.21
C MET A 1 1.74 -15.33 4.49
N ARG A 2 2.66 -14.49 4.97
CA ARG A 2 2.45 -13.08 5.27
C ARG A 2 2.18 -12.27 3.99
N LEU A 3 2.88 -12.50 2.87
CA LEU A 3 2.61 -11.80 1.60
C LEU A 3 1.19 -12.03 1.05
N ARG A 4 0.65 -13.26 1.21
CA ARG A 4 -0.75 -13.55 0.85
C ARG A 4 -1.72 -12.73 1.72
N ARG A 5 -1.44 -12.62 3.03
CA ARG A 5 -2.24 -11.79 3.95
C ARG A 5 -2.12 -10.30 3.60
N ILE A 6 -0.93 -9.81 3.30
CA ILE A 6 -0.68 -8.42 2.87
C ILE A 6 -1.49 -8.14 1.59
N LYS A 7 -1.39 -9.00 0.57
CA LYS A 7 -2.16 -8.87 -0.69
C LYS A 7 -3.67 -8.86 -0.46
N PHE A 8 -4.16 -9.70 0.45
CA PHE A 8 -5.58 -9.71 0.84
C PHE A 8 -5.99 -8.37 1.46
N TRP A 9 -5.26 -7.89 2.47
CA TRP A 9 -5.57 -6.61 3.11
C TRP A 9 -5.49 -5.45 2.12
N LEU A 10 -4.47 -5.39 1.25
CA LEU A 10 -4.39 -4.40 0.17
C LEU A 10 -5.65 -4.39 -0.71
N SER A 11 -6.22 -5.56 -1.00
CA SER A 11 -7.46 -5.67 -1.78
C SER A 11 -8.69 -5.15 -1.00
N VAL A 12 -8.77 -5.43 0.30
CA VAL A 12 -9.80 -4.85 1.20
C VAL A 12 -9.69 -3.33 1.25
N PHE A 13 -8.45 -2.82 1.32
CA PHE A 13 -8.19 -1.37 1.31
C PHE A 13 -8.57 -0.73 -0.01
N GLU A 14 -8.25 -1.34 -1.14
CA GLU A 14 -8.65 -0.90 -2.48
C GLU A 14 -10.18 -0.76 -2.58
N MET A 15 -10.94 -1.78 -2.15
CA MET A 15 -12.40 -1.73 -2.12
C MET A 15 -12.94 -0.59 -1.24
N LYS A 16 -12.38 -0.40 -0.03
CA LYS A 16 -12.77 0.71 0.85
C LYS A 16 -12.51 2.07 0.20
N LEU A 17 -11.37 2.23 -0.48
CA LEU A 17 -11.05 3.44 -1.24
C LEU A 17 -12.05 3.68 -2.37
N ILE A 18 -12.37 2.66 -3.16
CA ILE A 18 -13.35 2.75 -4.26
C ILE A 18 -14.74 3.14 -3.75
N ASN A 19 -15.13 2.70 -2.56
CA ASN A 19 -16.45 2.99 -1.98
C ASN A 19 -16.50 4.30 -1.16
N LEU A 20 -15.37 4.99 -0.95
CA LEU A 20 -15.36 6.30 -0.29
C LEU A 20 -16.00 7.38 -1.19
N PRO A 21 -16.83 8.30 -0.64
CA PRO A 21 -17.47 9.37 -1.43
C PRO A 21 -16.44 10.25 -2.15
N SER A 22 -16.75 10.67 -3.39
CA SER A 22 -15.81 11.37 -4.29
C SER A 22 -15.30 12.73 -3.79
N ILE A 23 -15.96 13.33 -2.79
CA ILE A 23 -15.50 14.56 -2.10
C ILE A 23 -14.26 14.30 -1.22
N CYS A 24 -13.98 13.03 -0.90
CA CYS A 24 -12.87 12.65 -0.04
C CYS A 24 -11.60 12.37 -0.84
N PHE A 25 -10.64 13.30 -0.72
CA PHE A 25 -9.20 13.08 -0.95
C PHE A 25 -8.75 12.71 -2.35
N ARG A 26 -7.42 12.68 -2.55
CA ARG A 26 -6.77 12.22 -3.79
C ARG A 26 -6.95 10.69 -3.96
N LYS A 27 -8.19 10.20 -3.93
CA LYS A 27 -8.60 8.79 -4.00
C LYS A 27 -7.93 8.03 -5.17
N LYS A 28 -7.81 8.67 -6.33
CA LYS A 28 -7.10 8.10 -7.50
C LYS A 28 -5.64 7.77 -7.18
N LYS A 29 -4.95 8.65 -6.45
CA LYS A 29 -3.54 8.48 -6.04
C LYS A 29 -3.39 7.30 -5.06
N TRP A 30 -4.31 7.18 -4.11
CA TRP A 30 -4.32 6.08 -3.14
C TRP A 30 -4.57 4.71 -3.79
N ILE A 31 -5.57 4.65 -4.68
CA ILE A 31 -5.84 3.43 -5.45
C ILE A 31 -4.61 3.06 -6.29
N HIS A 32 -3.94 4.05 -6.91
CA HIS A 32 -2.72 3.82 -7.66
C HIS A 32 -1.60 3.20 -6.81
N TYR A 33 -1.34 3.73 -5.60
CA TYR A 33 -0.34 3.15 -4.69
C TYR A 33 -0.67 1.73 -4.27
N VAL A 34 -1.92 1.45 -3.90
CA VAL A 34 -2.35 0.09 -3.53
C VAL A 34 -2.17 -0.89 -4.69
N LYS A 35 -2.52 -0.48 -5.92
CA LYS A 35 -2.30 -1.29 -7.13
C LYS A 35 -0.82 -1.56 -7.36
N LYS A 36 0.04 -0.55 -7.21
CA LYS A 36 1.49 -0.69 -7.37
C LYS A 36 2.09 -1.68 -6.37
N LEU A 37 1.68 -1.64 -5.10
CA LEU A 37 2.10 -2.63 -4.09
C LEU A 37 1.65 -4.05 -4.45
N LYS A 38 0.41 -4.23 -4.90
CA LYS A 38 -0.10 -5.55 -5.32
C LYS A 38 0.70 -6.10 -6.51
N GLN A 39 1.01 -5.25 -7.49
CA GLN A 39 1.80 -5.62 -8.65
C GLN A 39 3.23 -6.02 -8.26
N LEU A 40 3.89 -5.26 -7.39
CA LEU A 40 5.21 -5.62 -6.86
C LEU A 40 5.20 -6.99 -6.18
N ILE A 41 4.17 -7.29 -5.39
CA ILE A 41 4.02 -8.62 -4.76
C ILE A 41 3.92 -9.72 -5.83
N GLU A 42 3.17 -9.51 -6.91
CA GLU A 42 3.04 -10.48 -7.98
C GLU A 42 4.35 -10.69 -8.75
N GLU A 43 5.06 -9.61 -9.08
CA GLU A 43 6.34 -9.66 -9.77
C GLU A 43 7.41 -10.39 -8.94
N GLN A 44 7.50 -10.11 -7.64
CA GLN A 44 8.47 -10.77 -6.77
C GLN A 44 8.13 -12.25 -6.54
N ASN A 45 6.84 -12.59 -6.41
CA ASN A 45 6.42 -14.00 -6.35
C ASN A 45 6.75 -14.75 -7.66
N ALA A 46 6.54 -14.12 -8.83
CA ALA A 46 6.88 -14.72 -10.12
C ALA A 46 8.39 -14.96 -10.29
N ARG A 47 9.23 -14.12 -9.67
CA ARG A 47 10.69 -14.26 -9.65
C ARG A 47 11.20 -15.26 -8.60
N GLY A 48 10.32 -15.76 -7.73
CA GLY A 48 10.72 -16.65 -6.62
C GLY A 48 11.54 -15.95 -5.53
N GLU A 49 11.41 -14.62 -5.40
CA GLU A 49 12.17 -13.85 -4.42
C GLU A 49 11.69 -14.16 -2.98
N PRO A 50 12.62 -14.18 -2.00
CA PRO A 50 12.28 -14.50 -0.63
C PRO A 50 11.31 -13.46 -0.04
N GLU A 51 10.30 -13.98 0.68
CA GLU A 51 9.19 -13.22 1.24
C GLU A 51 9.64 -11.99 2.03
N ASN A 52 10.69 -12.13 2.85
CA ASN A 52 11.23 -11.04 3.66
C ASN A 52 11.86 -9.91 2.83
N ARG A 53 12.48 -10.24 1.69
CA ARG A 53 13.08 -9.23 0.80
C ARG A 53 12.00 -8.42 0.09
N THR A 54 10.94 -9.09 -0.37
CA THR A 54 9.77 -8.40 -0.93
C THR A 54 9.12 -7.48 0.10
N ILE A 55 8.91 -7.94 1.33
CA ILE A 55 8.32 -7.10 2.40
C ILE A 55 9.18 -5.87 2.66
N LYS A 56 10.51 -6.03 2.75
CA LYS A 56 11.42 -4.90 2.93
C LYS A 56 11.32 -3.89 1.78
N MET A 57 11.27 -4.34 0.53
CA MET A 57 11.08 -3.45 -0.62
C MET A 57 9.74 -2.70 -0.58
N LEU A 58 8.67 -3.37 -0.14
CA LEU A 58 7.37 -2.72 0.04
C LEU A 58 7.41 -1.67 1.15
N GLN A 59 8.09 -1.96 2.26
CA GLN A 59 8.28 -1.01 3.36
C GLN A 59 9.06 0.22 2.89
N GLU A 60 10.17 0.04 2.18
CA GLU A 60 10.98 1.13 1.63
C GLU A 60 10.16 2.01 0.65
N GLN A 61 9.42 1.40 -0.29
CA GLN A 61 8.51 2.14 -1.19
C GLN A 61 7.48 2.96 -0.40
N MET A 62 6.93 2.38 0.68
CA MET A 62 5.93 3.03 1.50
C MET A 62 6.50 4.17 2.34
N GLU A 63 7.69 4.02 2.90
CA GLU A 63 8.39 5.09 3.62
C GLU A 63 8.70 6.27 2.69
N GLU A 64 9.14 5.99 1.46
CA GLU A 64 9.38 7.01 0.44
C GLU A 64 8.09 7.79 0.11
N TRP A 65 6.95 7.11 0.00
CA TRP A 65 5.66 7.76 -0.21
C TRP A 65 5.23 8.57 1.01
N ILE A 66 5.39 8.06 2.22
CA ILE A 66 5.09 8.80 3.45
C ILE A 66 5.94 10.08 3.55
N TYR A 67 7.22 9.98 3.18
CA TYR A 67 8.17 11.09 3.22
C TYR A 67 7.89 12.15 2.15
N SER A 68 7.70 11.74 0.90
CA SER A 68 7.37 12.64 -0.22
C SER A 68 6.03 13.34 -0.02
N GLU A 69 5.14 12.71 0.74
CA GLU A 69 3.80 13.21 0.98
C GLU A 69 3.64 13.94 2.34
N ARG A 70 4.71 14.53 2.87
CA ARG A 70 4.68 15.31 4.13
C ARG A 70 3.62 16.42 4.15
N HIS A 71 3.21 16.96 3.01
CA HIS A 71 2.15 17.98 2.93
C HIS A 71 0.72 17.43 2.94
N LEU A 72 0.56 16.11 3.06
CA LEU A 72 -0.77 15.52 3.09
C LEU A 72 -1.58 15.90 4.34
N PRO A 73 -2.89 16.12 4.16
CA PRO A 73 -3.86 16.17 5.24
C PRO A 73 -3.71 15.00 6.21
N LYS A 74 -3.95 15.27 7.50
CA LYS A 74 -3.84 14.30 8.61
C LYS A 74 -4.53 12.97 8.34
N LYS A 75 -5.70 12.99 7.67
CA LYS A 75 -6.47 11.78 7.32
C LYS A 75 -5.75 10.91 6.27
N GLU A 76 -5.11 11.52 5.28
CA GLU A 76 -4.34 10.81 4.25
C GLU A 76 -3.03 10.26 4.81
N ARG A 77 -2.36 11.01 5.70
CA ARG A 77 -1.17 10.51 6.41
C ARG A 77 -1.52 9.34 7.34
N PHE A 78 -2.64 9.42 8.06
CA PHE A 78 -3.15 8.32 8.87
C PHE A 78 -3.39 7.07 8.03
N PHE A 79 -3.92 7.24 6.82
CA PHE A 79 -4.16 6.15 5.88
C PHE A 79 -2.86 5.46 5.45
N LEU A 80 -1.84 6.22 5.07
CA LEU A 80 -0.53 5.68 4.72
C LEU A 80 0.13 4.93 5.88
N ASN A 81 0.09 5.50 7.10
CA ASN A 81 0.63 4.84 8.28
C ASN A 81 -0.09 3.53 8.58
N LYS A 82 -1.42 3.47 8.39
CA LYS A 82 -2.20 2.23 8.52
C LYS A 82 -1.79 1.16 7.51
N LEU A 83 -1.49 1.56 6.27
CA LEU A 83 -0.98 0.63 5.25
C LEU A 83 0.43 0.13 5.61
N PHE A 84 1.30 0.99 6.15
CA PHE A 84 2.67 0.64 6.53
C PHE A 84 2.68 -0.39 7.66
N LEU A 85 1.81 -0.20 8.65
CA LEU A 85 1.60 -1.15 9.76
C LEU A 85 1.12 -2.55 9.31
N LEU A 86 0.64 -2.73 8.08
CA LEU A 86 0.31 -4.05 7.56
C LEU A 86 1.54 -4.83 7.07
N LEU A 87 2.64 -4.12 6.83
CA LEU A 87 3.90 -4.68 6.33
C LEU A 87 4.88 -5.03 7.46
N GLU A 88 4.70 -4.45 8.66
CA GLU A 88 5.43 -4.75 9.90
C GLU A 88 4.91 -6.05 10.55
#